data_AF-A0A814BL28-F1
#
_entry.id   AF-A0A814BL28-F1
#
_cell.length_a   1.000
_cell.length_b   1.000
_cell.length_c   1.000
_cell.angle_alpha   90.00
_cell.angle_beta   90.00
_cell.angle_gamma   90.00
#
_symmetry.space_group_name_H-M   'P 1'
#
loop_
_entity.id
_entity.type
_entity.pdbx_description
1 polymer ?
#
loop_
_entity_poly.entity_id
_entity_poly.type
_entity_poly.pdbx_seq_one_letter_code
_entity_poly.pdbx_strand_id
1 'polypeptide(L)'
;MINIDQPSRTKLVGYPGRMMLRDIKRRTLIRKYWPERFRHQLLRKNMVLPDSFKNYCREEEFSRFTNETQPWWRWNRCALTSRQWGVIEQYRLGRIMWRRFADYNQMSGVMRSTFDRYTRQNTEMMSRRRRIIREDP
;
A
#
# COMPACT_ATOMS: atom_id res chain seq x y z
N MET A 1 -20.80 12.72 17.78
CA MET A 1 -20.27 12.49 16.42
C MET A 1 -18.87 13.08 16.33
N ILE A 2 -17.86 12.30 15.93
CA ILE A 2 -16.48 12.78 15.83
C ILE A 2 -16.41 13.91 14.80
N ASN A 3 -15.96 15.10 15.21
CA ASN A 3 -15.60 16.16 14.28
C ASN A 3 -14.39 15.70 13.47
N ILE A 4 -14.63 15.33 12.21
CA ILE A 4 -13.58 14.90 11.31
C ILE A 4 -12.98 16.17 10.72
N ASP A 5 -11.82 16.59 11.23
CA ASP A 5 -10.98 17.58 10.56
C ASP A 5 -10.72 17.09 9.13
N GLN A 6 -11.50 17.61 8.18
CA GLN A 6 -11.16 17.46 6.77
C GLN A 6 -9.87 18.26 6.59
N PRO A 7 -8.83 17.71 5.93
CA PRO A 7 -7.69 18.53 5.57
C PRO A 7 -8.21 19.74 4.78
N SER A 8 -7.91 20.95 5.26
CA SER A 8 -8.25 22.20 4.60
C SER A 8 -7.80 22.13 3.13
N ARG A 9 -8.54 22.80 2.25
CA ARG A 9 -8.30 22.81 0.79
C ARG A 9 -6.86 23.21 0.41
N THR A 10 -6.13 23.83 1.33
CA THR A 10 -4.71 24.23 1.19
C THR A 10 -3.70 23.07 1.26
N LYS A 11 -4.04 21.89 1.81
CA LYS A 11 -3.14 20.70 1.84
C LYS A 11 -3.16 19.86 0.54
N LEU A 12 -3.76 20.38 -0.53
CA LEU A 12 -3.89 19.70 -1.84
C LEU A 12 -2.61 19.72 -2.69
N VAL A 13 -1.61 20.51 -2.31
CA VAL A 13 -0.37 20.69 -3.07
C VAL A 13 0.52 19.45 -2.89
N GLY A 14 0.42 18.50 -3.81
CA GLY A 14 1.24 17.27 -3.82
C GLY A 14 0.49 15.98 -4.11
N TYR A 15 -0.85 16.01 -4.19
CA TYR A 15 -1.64 14.81 -4.46
C TYR A 15 -2.36 14.89 -5.82
N PRO A 16 -2.25 13.85 -6.69
CA PRO A 16 -2.69 13.93 -8.08
C PRO A 16 -4.22 13.95 -8.26
N GLY A 17 -5.00 13.60 -7.24
CA GLY A 17 -6.45 13.52 -7.39
C GLY A 17 -7.24 13.50 -6.09
N ARG A 18 -8.51 13.92 -6.18
CA ARG A 18 -9.46 13.96 -5.05
C ARG A 18 -9.65 12.61 -4.36
N MET A 19 -9.59 11.52 -5.12
CA MET A 19 -9.70 10.17 -4.56
C MET A 19 -8.53 9.81 -3.65
N MET A 20 -7.34 10.33 -3.94
CA MET A 20 -6.17 10.14 -3.08
C MET A 20 -6.29 10.92 -1.77
N LEU A 21 -6.85 12.13 -1.80
CA LEU A 21 -7.15 12.90 -0.58
C LEU A 21 -8.11 12.15 0.35
N ARG A 22 -9.17 11.55 -0.21
CA ARG A 22 -10.09 10.71 0.59
C ARG A 22 -9.37 9.52 1.21
N ASP A 23 -8.48 8.88 0.44
CA ASP A 23 -7.71 7.73 0.90
C ASP A 23 -6.71 8.12 2.01
N ILE A 24 -6.04 9.27 1.89
CA ILE A 24 -5.16 9.82 2.94
C ILE A 24 -5.94 10.12 4.21
N LYS A 25 -7.08 10.81 4.09
CA LYS A 25 -7.97 11.08 5.21
C LYS A 25 -8.35 9.79 5.94
N ARG A 26 -8.75 8.75 5.21
CA ARG A 26 -9.05 7.43 5.78
C ARG A 26 -7.83 6.82 6.45
N ARG A 27 -6.64 6.84 5.84
CA ARG A 27 -5.41 6.33 6.45
C ARG A 27 -5.08 7.04 7.77
N THR A 28 -5.24 8.35 7.82
CA THR A 28 -5.03 9.15 9.04
C THR A 28 -6.04 8.79 10.13
N LEU A 29 -7.32 8.67 9.77
CA LEU A 29 -8.37 8.26 10.70
C LEU A 29 -8.15 6.84 11.23
N ILE A 30 -7.80 5.89 10.35
CA ILE A 30 -7.46 4.53 10.75
C ILE A 30 -6.27 4.57 11.71
N ARG A 31 -5.18 5.30 11.38
CA ARG A 31 -4.02 5.40 12.28
C ARG A 31 -4.39 5.91 13.68
N LYS A 32 -5.31 6.88 13.77
CA LYS A 32 -5.75 7.46 15.04
C LYS A 32 -6.64 6.51 15.84
N TYR A 33 -7.66 5.93 15.23
CA TYR A 33 -8.73 5.20 15.94
C TYR A 33 -8.61 3.67 15.89
N TRP A 34 -7.60 3.13 15.19
CA TRP A 34 -7.40 1.68 15.08
C TRP A 34 -7.17 0.98 16.42
N PRO A 35 -6.31 1.48 17.34
CA PRO A 35 -6.07 0.79 18.61
C PRO A 35 -7.34 0.66 19.47
N GLU A 36 -8.14 1.72 19.56
CA GLU A 36 -9.39 1.72 20.32
C GLU A 36 -10.40 0.76 19.72
N ARG A 37 -10.63 0.85 18.40
CA ARG A 37 -11.58 -0.04 17.72
C ARG A 37 -11.16 -1.51 17.78
N PHE A 38 -9.86 -1.78 17.68
CA PHE A 38 -9.32 -3.12 17.81
C PHE A 38 -9.62 -3.72 19.20
N ARG A 39 -9.53 -2.92 20.27
CA ARG A 39 -9.93 -3.36 21.63
C ARG A 39 -11.41 -3.74 21.69
N HIS A 40 -12.31 -2.91 21.15
CA HIS A 40 -13.74 -3.24 21.10
C HIS A 40 -14.01 -4.51 20.26
N GLN A 41 -13.30 -4.68 19.14
CA GLN A 41 -13.41 -5.87 18.30
C GLN A 41 -12.96 -7.14 19.03
N LEU A 42 -11.89 -7.06 19.83
CA LEU A 42 -11.41 -8.18 20.66
C LEU A 42 -12.44 -8.57 21.72
N LEU A 43 -13.00 -7.59 22.44
CA LEU A 43 -14.03 -7.83 23.46
C LEU A 43 -15.28 -8.48 22.84
N ARG A 44 -15.71 -7.99 21.68
CA ARG A 44 -16.86 -8.54 20.95
C ARG A 44 -16.66 -9.97 20.46
N LYS A 45 -15.44 -10.33 20.03
CA LYS A 45 -15.11 -11.65 19.47
C LYS A 45 -14.65 -12.67 20.51
N ASN A 46 -14.51 -12.26 21.77
CA ASN A 46 -14.08 -13.14 22.84
C ASN A 46 -15.13 -14.23 23.13
N MET A 47 -14.71 -15.44 23.45
CA MET A 47 -15.61 -16.57 23.75
C MET A 47 -15.96 -16.72 25.24
N VAL A 48 -15.12 -16.19 26.14
CA VAL A 48 -15.28 -16.30 27.60
C VAL A 48 -16.27 -15.27 28.15
N LEU A 49 -16.36 -14.11 27.51
CA LEU A 49 -17.26 -13.04 27.93
C LEU A 49 -18.74 -13.40 27.71
N PRO A 50 -19.65 -12.95 28.60
CA PRO A 50 -21.10 -13.06 28.38
C PRO A 50 -21.57 -12.26 27.16
N ASP A 51 -22.66 -12.71 26.53
CA ASP A 51 -23.19 -12.06 25.32
C ASP A 51 -23.77 -10.67 25.57
N SER A 52 -24.29 -10.41 26.77
CA SER A 52 -24.76 -9.07 27.17
C SER A 52 -23.64 -8.02 27.07
N PHE A 53 -22.44 -8.37 27.54
CA PHE A 53 -21.27 -7.49 27.46
C PHE A 53 -20.79 -7.30 26.02
N LYS A 54 -20.84 -8.35 25.19
CA LYS A 54 -20.48 -8.25 23.76
C LYS A 54 -21.41 -7.31 23.00
N ASN A 55 -22.70 -7.31 23.34
CA ASN A 55 -23.69 -6.42 22.75
C ASN A 55 -23.44 -4.96 23.14
N TYR A 56 -23.15 -4.70 24.42
CA TYR A 56 -22.75 -3.37 24.88
C TYR A 56 -21.51 -2.85 24.13
N CYS A 57 -20.43 -3.64 24.04
CA CYS A 57 -19.23 -3.24 23.30
C CYS A 57 -19.51 -2.98 21.82
N ARG A 58 -20.44 -3.72 21.21
CA ARG A 58 -20.86 -3.52 19.82
C ARG A 58 -21.58 -2.19 19.63
N GLU A 59 -22.54 -1.86 20.50
CA GLU A 59 -23.27 -0.59 20.47
C GLU A 59 -22.33 0.60 20.67
N GLU A 60 -21.40 0.47 21.61
CA GLU A 60 -20.37 1.48 21.88
C GLU A 60 -19.46 1.71 20.66
N GLU A 61 -19.04 0.64 19.97
CA GLU A 61 -18.26 0.74 18.73
C GLU A 61 -19.02 1.53 17.64
N PHE A 62 -20.30 1.22 17.45
CA PHE A 62 -21.14 1.90 16.46
C PHE A 62 -21.42 3.37 16.81
N SER A 63 -21.60 3.69 18.09
CA SER A 63 -21.85 5.06 18.54
C SER A 63 -20.61 5.95 18.41
N ARG A 64 -19.43 5.40 18.76
CA ARG A 64 -18.18 6.17 18.78
C ARG A 64 -17.60 6.39 17.39
N PHE A 65 -17.66 5.39 16.50
CA PHE A 65 -16.87 5.41 15.29
C PHE A 65 -17.65 5.47 13.98
N THR A 66 -17.11 6.20 12.99
CA THR A 66 -17.67 6.27 11.63
C THR A 66 -17.17 5.13 10.74
N ASN A 67 -17.82 4.83 9.62
CA ASN A 67 -17.39 3.76 8.70
C ASN A 67 -16.01 3.99 8.05
N GLU A 68 -15.59 5.25 7.86
CA GLU A 68 -14.33 5.59 7.16
C GLU A 68 -13.05 5.12 7.87
N THR A 69 -13.18 4.81 9.15
CA THR A 69 -12.10 4.36 10.04
C THR A 69 -11.87 2.85 9.99
N GLN A 70 -12.70 2.13 9.25
CA GLN A 70 -12.57 0.69 9.05
C GLN A 70 -11.43 0.40 8.04
N PRO A 71 -10.59 -0.62 8.29
CA PRO A 71 -9.38 -0.87 7.51
C PRO A 71 -9.68 -1.29 6.06
N TRP A 72 -10.81 -1.96 5.81
CA TRP A 72 -11.20 -2.41 4.48
C TRP A 72 -11.60 -1.27 3.53
N TRP A 73 -11.82 -0.06 4.03
CA TRP A 73 -12.11 1.11 3.19
C TRP A 73 -10.88 1.77 2.56
N ARG A 74 -9.68 1.32 2.96
CA ARG A 74 -8.41 1.75 2.38
C ARG A 74 -8.14 0.97 1.10
N TRP A 75 -7.79 1.69 0.04
CA TRP A 75 -7.40 1.09 -1.23
C TRP A 75 -5.94 1.41 -1.53
N ASN A 76 -5.18 0.44 -2.01
CA ASN A 76 -3.84 0.71 -2.51
C ASN A 76 -3.96 1.42 -3.86
N ARG A 77 -3.55 2.70 -3.90
CA ARG A 77 -3.61 3.55 -5.09
C ARG A 77 -2.20 3.84 -5.59
N CYS A 78 -2.09 4.11 -6.88
CA CYS A 78 -0.85 4.64 -7.47
C CYS A 78 -0.52 6.00 -6.84
N ALA A 79 0.70 6.15 -6.32
CA ALA A 79 1.16 7.39 -5.71
C ALA A 79 1.17 8.59 -6.69
N LEU A 80 1.45 8.35 -7.97
CA LEU A 80 1.58 9.40 -8.98
C LEU A 80 0.29 9.76 -9.70
N THR A 81 -0.62 8.80 -9.90
CA THR A 81 -1.83 9.01 -10.72
C THR A 81 -3.13 8.77 -9.97
N SER A 82 -3.08 8.38 -8.70
CA SER A 82 -4.26 8.00 -7.89
C SER A 82 -5.09 6.83 -8.44
N ARG A 83 -4.61 6.11 -9.47
CA ARG A 83 -5.29 4.96 -10.08
C ARG A 83 -5.50 3.85 -9.05
N GLN A 84 -6.69 3.27 -9.02
CA GLN A 84 -7.07 2.26 -8.03
C GLN A 84 -6.66 0.84 -8.39
N TRP A 85 -6.67 0.48 -9.69
CA TRP A 85 -6.47 -0.90 -10.13
C TRP A 85 -5.12 -1.12 -10.80
N GLY A 86 -4.61 -2.34 -10.64
CA GLY A 86 -3.32 -2.76 -11.18
C GLY A 86 -2.16 -2.02 -10.53
N VAL A 87 -2.24 -1.78 -9.22
CA VAL A 87 -1.15 -1.20 -8.42
C VAL A 87 -0.24 -2.32 -7.97
N ILE A 88 1.06 -2.18 -8.25
CA ILE A 88 2.07 -3.11 -7.76
C ILE A 88 2.47 -2.61 -6.38
N GLU A 89 2.08 -3.35 -5.33
CA GLU A 89 2.15 -2.89 -3.94
C GLU A 89 3.58 -2.57 -3.48
N GLN A 90 4.56 -3.37 -3.94
CA GLN A 90 5.99 -3.18 -3.65
C GLN A 90 6.48 -1.77 -4.01
N TYR A 91 6.04 -1.24 -5.16
CA TYR A 91 6.46 0.07 -5.67
C TYR A 91 5.42 1.18 -5.43
N ARG A 92 4.20 0.84 -5.00
CA ARG A 92 3.04 1.75 -4.90
C ARG A 92 2.75 2.53 -6.19
N LEU A 93 3.03 1.90 -7.33
CA LEU A 93 2.82 2.46 -8.66
C LEU A 93 1.77 1.64 -9.42
N GLY A 94 0.97 2.33 -10.24
CA GLY A 94 0.10 1.66 -11.20
C GLY A 94 0.93 1.02 -12.32
N ARG A 95 0.47 -0.11 -12.86
CA ARG A 95 1.15 -0.91 -13.90
C ARG A 95 1.67 -0.10 -15.10
N ILE A 96 0.93 0.95 -15.51
CA ILE A 96 1.30 1.81 -16.65
C ILE A 96 2.53 2.65 -16.31
N MET A 97 2.53 3.28 -15.14
CA MET A 97 3.66 4.10 -14.68
C MET A 97 4.86 3.24 -14.31
N TRP A 98 4.61 2.09 -13.68
CA TRP A 98 5.66 1.11 -13.40
C TRP A 98 6.36 0.66 -14.68
N ARG A 99 5.62 0.29 -15.74
CA ARG A 99 6.20 -0.08 -17.03
C ARG A 99 7.01 1.07 -17.63
N ARG A 100 6.49 2.30 -17.60
CA ARG A 100 7.22 3.48 -18.07
C ARG A 100 8.56 3.62 -17.36
N PHE A 101 8.59 3.54 -16.02
CA PHE A 101 9.83 3.64 -15.27
C PHE A 101 10.79 2.48 -15.53
N ALA A 102 10.26 1.27 -15.73
CA ALA A 102 11.07 0.09 -16.02
C ALA A 102 11.74 0.20 -17.40
N ASP A 103 10.99 0.58 -18.42
CA ASP A 103 11.49 0.69 -19.79
C ASP A 103 12.54 1.80 -19.95
N TYR A 104 12.41 2.90 -19.20
CA TYR A 104 13.40 3.99 -19.16
C TYR A 104 14.52 3.77 -18.13
N ASN A 105 14.65 2.58 -17.53
CA ASN A 105 15.66 2.24 -16.53
C ASN A 105 15.71 3.23 -15.34
N GLN A 106 14.58 3.80 -14.96
CA GLN A 106 14.46 4.71 -13.81
C GLN A 106 14.23 3.96 -12.47
N MET A 107 14.18 2.62 -12.51
CA MET A 107 14.11 1.75 -11.34
C MET A 107 15.32 0.82 -11.29
N SER A 108 15.89 0.66 -10.10
CA SER A 108 16.99 -0.28 -9.88
C SER A 108 16.50 -1.72 -9.89
N GLY A 109 17.30 -2.61 -10.49
CA GLY A 109 17.06 -4.07 -10.45
C GLY A 109 15.88 -4.58 -11.29
N VAL A 110 15.20 -3.71 -12.04
CA VAL A 110 14.14 -4.12 -12.97
C VAL A 110 14.71 -4.26 -14.36
N MET A 111 14.74 -5.48 -14.88
CA MET A 111 15.10 -5.80 -16.25
C MET A 111 13.98 -6.59 -16.92
N ARG A 112 13.90 -6.52 -18.25
CA ARG A 112 12.94 -7.36 -19.00
C ARG A 112 13.32 -8.82 -18.81
N SER A 113 12.34 -9.63 -18.42
CA SER A 113 12.50 -11.08 -18.39
C SER A 113 12.76 -11.56 -19.81
N THR A 114 13.85 -12.30 -20.01
CA THR A 114 14.20 -12.92 -21.28
C THR A 114 14.31 -14.42 -21.03
N PHE A 115 13.32 -15.17 -21.50
CA PHE A 115 13.36 -16.63 -21.54
C PHE A 115 13.54 -17.05 -23.00
N ASP A 116 14.76 -16.90 -23.49
CA ASP A 116 15.17 -17.52 -24.76
C ASP A 116 16.21 -18.60 -24.45
N ARG A 117 16.24 -19.69 -25.22
CA ARG A 117 17.18 -20.82 -24.98
C ARG A 117 18.64 -20.41 -25.23
N TYR A 118 18.90 -19.28 -25.89
CA TYR A 118 20.23 -18.76 -26.19
C TYR A 118 20.92 -18.00 -25.04
N THR A 119 20.22 -17.59 -23.98
CA THR A 119 20.80 -16.76 -22.89
C THR A 119 21.76 -17.51 -21.95
N ARG A 120 21.80 -18.86 -22.00
CA ARG A 120 22.84 -19.65 -21.30
C ARG A 120 24.24 -19.36 -21.82
N GLN A 121 24.41 -19.19 -23.14
CA GLN A 121 25.73 -18.93 -23.73
C GLN A 121 26.27 -17.53 -23.35
N ASN A 122 25.39 -16.53 -23.25
CA ASN A 122 25.78 -15.16 -22.93
C ASN A 122 26.08 -14.92 -21.44
N THR A 123 25.41 -15.62 -20.53
CA THR A 123 25.73 -15.56 -19.09
C THR A 123 27.08 -16.22 -18.78
N GLU A 124 27.44 -17.30 -19.48
CA GLU A 124 28.79 -17.89 -19.46
C GLU A 124 29.85 -16.94 -20.05
N MET A 125 29.57 -16.25 -21.17
CA MET A 125 30.49 -15.24 -21.73
C MET A 125 30.72 -14.04 -20.79
N MET A 126 29.67 -13.52 -20.13
CA MET A 126 29.79 -12.41 -19.17
C MET A 126 30.47 -12.84 -17.85
N SER A 127 30.35 -14.11 -17.45
CA SER A 127 31.09 -14.73 -16.35
C SER A 127 32.59 -14.89 -16.67
N ARG A 128 32.92 -15.29 -17.91
CA ARG A 128 34.30 -15.39 -18.40
C ARG A 128 34.99 -14.03 -18.52
N ARG A 129 34.31 -12.99 -19.04
CA ARG A 129 34.86 -11.61 -19.07
C ARG A 129 35.21 -11.05 -17.70
N ARG A 130 34.44 -11.37 -16.66
CA ARG A 130 34.74 -10.95 -15.27
C ARG A 130 35.91 -11.70 -14.63
N ARG A 131 36.29 -12.87 -15.16
CA ARG A 131 37.50 -13.60 -14.76
C ARG A 131 38.75 -13.01 -15.42
N ILE A 132 38.70 -12.73 -16.72
CA ILE A 132 39.81 -12.13 -17.48
C ILE A 132 40.24 -10.79 -16.87
N ILE A 133 39.28 -9.90 -16.56
CA ILE A 133 39.58 -8.57 -15.96
C ILE A 133 40.17 -8.66 -14.53
N ARG A 134 40.05 -9.82 -13.85
CA ARG A 134 40.65 -10.06 -12.52
C ARG A 134 42.01 -10.75 -12.58
N GLU A 135 42.42 -11.24 -13.75
CA GLU A 135 43.66 -11.99 -13.97
C GLU A 135 44.74 -11.16 -14.68
N ASP A 136 44.43 -9.93 -15.09
CA ASP A 136 45.43 -8.98 -15.56
C ASP A 136 46.10 -8.28 -14.34
N PRO A 137 47.44 -8.39 -14.16
CA PRO A 137 48.19 -7.82 -13.03
C PRO A 137 48.26 -6.29 -13.01
#